data_AF-A0A2X1UWE1-F1
#
_entry.id   AF-A0A2X1UWE1-F1
#
_cell.length_a   1.000
_cell.length_b   1.000
_cell.length_c   1.000
_cell.angle_alpha   90.00
_cell.angle_beta   90.00
_cell.angle_gamma   90.00
#
_symmetry.space_group_name_H-M   'P 1'
#
loop_
_entity.id
_entity.type
_entity.pdbx_description
1 polymer ?
#
loop_
_entity_poly.entity_id
_entity_poly.type
_entity_poly.pdbx_seq_one_letter_code
_entity_poly.pdbx_strand_id
1 'polypeptide(L)'
;MAKFKVGPLVQEVAETFRVGTKAAPLVDADKGKLVTVGSEGSQVVLGEADGEIFGFLTSVEPSTQDGYKIGGVITKGYALVDTGDVAVGEYVVIDSNPASGTAGKTKVKKATGTPKYLWQVVDTGVIRKV
;
A
#
# COMPACT_ATOMS: atom_id res chain seq x y z
N MET A 1 17.42 -33.79 21.83
CA MET A 1 16.58 -33.16 20.78
C MET A 1 16.35 -31.71 21.16
N ALA A 2 16.78 -30.76 20.33
CA ALA A 2 16.50 -29.35 20.58
C ALA A 2 14.98 -29.10 20.46
N LYS A 3 14.41 -28.39 21.43
CA LYS A 3 13.01 -27.96 21.42
C LYS A 3 12.99 -26.48 21.07
N PHE A 4 12.44 -26.13 19.91
CA PHE A 4 12.29 -24.74 19.48
C PHE A 4 10.87 -24.26 19.78
N LYS A 5 10.74 -23.01 20.22
CA LYS A 5 9.46 -22.31 20.30
C LYS A 5 9.22 -21.59 18.98
N VAL A 6 8.07 -21.85 18.37
CA VAL A 6 7.57 -21.14 17.19
C VAL A 6 6.36 -20.34 17.63
N GLY A 7 6.35 -19.06 17.28
CA GLY A 7 5.20 -18.17 17.42
C GLY A 7 5.23 -17.15 16.27
N PRO A 8 4.09 -16.61 15.84
CA PRO A 8 4.06 -15.65 14.75
C PRO A 8 4.76 -14.36 15.20
N LEU A 9 5.82 -13.96 14.50
CA LEU A 9 6.17 -12.54 14.39
C LEU A 9 4.96 -11.92 13.70
N VAL A 10 4.25 -11.00 14.37
CA VAL A 10 3.05 -10.29 13.87
C VAL A 10 2.95 -10.37 12.35
N GLN A 11 2.13 -11.30 11.85
CA GLN A 11 2.06 -11.52 10.42
C GLN A 11 1.29 -10.32 9.88
N GLU A 12 1.97 -9.42 9.17
CA GLU A 12 1.31 -8.47 8.29
C GLU A 12 0.61 -9.31 7.22
N VAL A 13 -0.61 -9.77 7.53
CA VAL A 13 -1.38 -10.61 6.63
C VAL A 13 -1.96 -9.68 5.58
N ALA A 14 -1.48 -9.83 4.34
CA ALA A 14 -2.14 -9.20 3.22
C ALA A 14 -3.60 -9.69 3.18
N GLU A 15 -4.53 -8.75 3.28
CA GLU A 15 -5.95 -8.99 3.15
C GLU A 15 -6.32 -9.07 1.66
N THR A 16 -7.26 -9.93 1.31
CA THR A 16 -7.64 -10.14 -0.09
C THR A 16 -8.70 -9.13 -0.54
N PHE A 17 -8.42 -8.43 -1.64
CA PHE A 17 -9.33 -7.46 -2.25
C PHE A 17 -9.49 -7.68 -3.75
N ARG A 18 -10.53 -7.06 -4.32
CA ARG A 18 -10.61 -6.83 -5.76
C ARG A 18 -9.70 -5.66 -6.10
N VAL A 19 -8.74 -5.85 -7.02
CA VAL A 19 -7.67 -4.87 -7.29
C VAL A 19 -7.80 -4.25 -8.68
N GLY A 20 -8.04 -2.94 -8.71
CA GLY A 20 -8.38 -2.19 -9.92
C GLY A 20 -9.85 -2.33 -10.30
N THR A 21 -10.20 -1.78 -11.46
CA THR A 21 -11.56 -1.90 -12.03
C THR A 21 -11.63 -3.02 -13.06
N LYS A 22 -12.83 -3.42 -13.47
CA LYS A 22 -12.97 -4.40 -14.56
C LYS A 22 -12.34 -3.91 -15.87
N ALA A 23 -12.41 -2.60 -16.12
CA ALA A 23 -11.86 -1.96 -17.31
C ALA A 23 -10.36 -1.66 -17.20
N ALA A 24 -9.87 -1.42 -15.98
CA ALA A 24 -8.49 -1.13 -15.67
C ALA A 24 -8.02 -1.98 -14.47
N PRO A 25 -7.82 -3.29 -14.66
CA PRO A 25 -7.31 -4.16 -13.62
C PRO A 25 -5.87 -3.78 -13.26
N LEU A 26 -5.51 -3.88 -11.98
CA LEU A 26 -4.10 -3.81 -11.59
C LEU A 26 -3.38 -5.09 -12.00
N VAL A 27 -2.07 -4.98 -12.20
CA VAL A 27 -1.21 -6.08 -12.68
C VAL A 27 -0.02 -6.28 -11.76
N ASP A 28 0.77 -7.33 -12.02
CA ASP A 28 1.93 -7.68 -11.20
C ASP A 28 2.94 -6.52 -11.06
N ALA A 29 3.10 -5.73 -12.12
CA ALA A 29 3.95 -4.54 -12.15
C ALA A 29 3.46 -3.40 -11.24
N ASP A 30 2.25 -3.49 -10.68
CA ASP A 30 1.70 -2.52 -9.74
C ASP A 30 1.96 -2.86 -8.27
N LYS A 31 2.60 -3.99 -7.97
CA LYS A 31 3.00 -4.33 -6.60
C LYS A 31 3.87 -3.24 -5.99
N GLY A 32 3.66 -2.97 -4.71
CA GLY A 32 4.33 -1.92 -3.94
C GLY A 32 3.67 -0.54 -4.07
N LYS A 33 2.65 -0.37 -4.91
CA LYS A 33 1.94 0.90 -5.07
C LYS A 33 0.86 1.11 -4.00
N LEU A 34 0.61 2.37 -3.70
CA LEU A 34 -0.43 2.80 -2.76
C LEU A 34 -1.80 2.65 -3.40
N VAL A 35 -2.74 2.06 -2.67
CA VAL A 35 -4.13 1.91 -3.12
C VAL A 35 -5.08 2.70 -2.24
N THR A 36 -6.20 3.12 -2.84
CA THR A 36 -7.35 3.73 -2.16
C THR A 36 -8.54 2.78 -2.22
N VAL A 37 -9.56 3.02 -1.38
CA VAL A 37 -10.84 2.29 -1.49
C VAL A 37 -11.54 2.71 -2.78
N GLY A 38 -11.90 1.72 -3.61
CA GLY A 38 -12.66 1.92 -4.84
C GLY A 38 -14.14 2.22 -4.55
N SER A 39 -14.90 2.50 -5.62
CA SER A 39 -16.33 2.81 -5.50
C SER A 39 -17.23 1.58 -5.41
N GLU A 40 -16.72 0.37 -5.68
CA GLU A 40 -17.53 -0.84 -5.80
C GLU A 40 -17.19 -1.91 -4.75
N GLY A 41 -17.97 -1.98 -3.66
CA GLY A 41 -17.80 -2.93 -2.55
C GLY A 41 -16.35 -3.00 -2.02
N SER A 42 -15.81 -4.19 -1.76
CA SER A 42 -14.40 -4.41 -1.32
C SER A 42 -13.35 -4.23 -2.42
N GLN A 43 -13.55 -3.28 -3.33
CA GLN A 43 -12.58 -2.95 -4.36
C GLN A 43 -11.54 -1.96 -3.82
N VAL A 44 -10.30 -2.12 -4.25
CA VAL A 44 -9.26 -1.11 -4.12
C VAL A 44 -8.77 -0.71 -5.52
N VAL A 45 -8.36 0.54 -5.68
CA VAL A 45 -7.85 1.06 -6.95
C VAL A 45 -6.50 1.74 -6.73
N LEU A 46 -5.75 1.97 -7.81
CA LEU A 46 -4.52 2.73 -7.72
C LEU A 46 -4.82 4.11 -7.12
N GLY A 47 -4.05 4.48 -6.11
CA GLY A 47 -4.23 5.76 -5.43
C GLY A 47 -3.72 6.91 -6.28
N GLU A 48 -4.50 7.99 -6.32
CA GLU A 48 -4.14 9.25 -6.96
C GLU A 48 -3.62 10.26 -5.92
N ALA A 49 -3.03 11.37 -6.39
CA ALA A 49 -2.57 12.45 -5.53
C ALA A 49 -3.67 12.94 -4.57
N ASP A 50 -3.28 13.25 -3.33
CA ASP A 50 -4.18 13.65 -2.23
C ASP A 50 -5.14 12.53 -1.75
N GLY A 51 -5.10 11.35 -2.37
CA GLY A 51 -5.84 10.18 -1.92
C GLY A 51 -5.34 9.66 -0.57
N GLU A 52 -6.26 9.26 0.30
CA GLU A 52 -5.89 8.59 1.54
C GLU A 52 -5.37 7.17 1.28
N ILE A 53 -4.27 6.82 1.95
CA ILE A 53 -3.65 5.51 1.80
C ILE A 53 -4.53 4.46 2.49
N PHE A 54 -5.20 3.61 1.73
CA PHE A 54 -5.89 2.46 2.30
C PHE A 54 -4.89 1.33 2.61
N GLY A 55 -3.89 1.15 1.74
CA GLY A 55 -2.82 0.17 1.95
C GLY A 55 -1.87 0.07 0.77
N PHE A 56 -1.06 -0.99 0.78
CA PHE A 56 -0.06 -1.30 -0.24
C PHE A 56 -0.42 -2.58 -0.98
N LEU A 57 -0.42 -2.53 -2.31
CA LEU A 57 -0.62 -3.73 -3.12
C LEU A 57 0.58 -4.66 -3.00
N THR A 58 0.36 -5.93 -2.65
CA THR A 58 1.43 -6.91 -2.43
C THR A 58 1.41 -8.05 -3.45
N SER A 59 0.23 -8.41 -3.93
CA SER A 59 0.07 -9.44 -4.95
C SER A 59 -1.10 -9.12 -5.86
N VAL A 60 -1.04 -9.69 -7.07
CA VAL A 60 -2.13 -9.68 -8.03
C VAL A 60 -2.19 -11.08 -8.64
N GLU A 61 -3.36 -11.70 -8.57
CA GLU A 61 -3.60 -13.01 -9.15
C GLU A 61 -3.68 -12.93 -10.69
N PRO A 62 -3.16 -13.94 -11.42
CA PRO A 62 -3.16 -13.93 -12.88
C PRO A 62 -4.57 -14.15 -13.45
N SER A 63 -5.47 -14.85 -12.75
CA SER A 63 -6.86 -15.04 -13.17
C SER A 63 -7.77 -13.92 -12.68
N THR A 64 -8.89 -13.74 -13.36
CA THR A 64 -9.97 -12.86 -12.90
C THR A 64 -11.08 -13.67 -12.23
N GLN A 65 -11.81 -13.02 -11.32
CA GLN A 65 -13.03 -13.52 -10.71
C GLN A 65 -14.11 -12.45 -10.86
N ASP A 66 -15.24 -12.80 -11.48
CA ASP A 66 -16.35 -11.89 -11.82
C ASP A 66 -15.94 -10.63 -12.59
N GLY A 67 -14.87 -10.76 -13.39
CA GLY A 67 -14.28 -9.67 -14.16
C GLY A 67 -13.31 -8.78 -13.39
N TYR A 68 -13.04 -9.04 -12.11
CA TYR A 68 -12.00 -8.34 -11.33
C TYR A 68 -10.75 -9.19 -11.19
N LYS A 69 -9.61 -8.52 -11.04
CA LYS A 69 -8.42 -9.15 -10.47
C LYS A 69 -8.56 -9.24 -8.96
N ILE A 70 -8.01 -10.29 -8.39
CA ILE A 70 -7.90 -10.48 -6.94
C ILE A 70 -6.45 -10.23 -6.55
N GLY A 71 -6.21 -9.63 -5.39
CA GLY A 71 -4.87 -9.36 -4.92
C GLY A 71 -4.80 -9.14 -3.42
N GLY A 72 -3.59 -9.24 -2.88
CA GLY A 72 -3.31 -8.98 -1.48
C GLY A 72 -2.99 -7.50 -1.24
N VAL A 73 -3.54 -6.92 -0.18
CA VAL A 73 -3.24 -5.57 0.27
C VAL A 73 -2.86 -5.59 1.74
N ILE A 74 -1.73 -4.97 2.08
CA ILE A 74 -1.37 -4.72 3.48
C ILE A 74 -1.99 -3.38 3.88
N THR A 75 -2.92 -3.41 4.83
CA THR A 75 -3.65 -2.24 5.34
C THR A 75 -3.08 -1.71 6.66
N LYS A 76 -2.14 -2.44 7.27
CA LYS A 76 -1.51 -2.11 8.56
C LYS A 76 -0.07 -2.62 8.55
N GLY A 77 0.83 -1.90 9.20
CA GLY A 77 2.22 -2.30 9.30
C GLY A 77 3.17 -1.17 8.91
N TYR A 78 4.38 -1.54 8.51
CA TYR A 78 5.39 -0.59 8.05
C TYR A 78 5.69 -0.78 6.57
N ALA A 79 5.87 0.34 5.86
CA ALA A 79 6.27 0.33 4.47
C ALA A 79 7.33 1.40 4.21
N LEU A 80 8.31 1.07 3.37
CA LEU A 80 9.30 2.02 2.89
C LEU A 80 8.75 2.72 1.66
N VAL A 81 8.65 4.05 1.73
CA VAL A 81 8.16 4.91 0.65
C VAL A 81 9.11 6.08 0.47
N ASP A 82 9.13 6.65 -0.73
CA ASP A 82 9.80 7.92 -0.93
C ASP A 82 8.90 9.03 -0.36
N THR A 83 9.49 10.03 0.28
CA THR A 83 8.74 11.14 0.88
C THR A 83 9.28 12.49 0.40
N GLY A 84 8.41 13.50 0.40
CA GLY A 84 8.86 14.89 0.41
C GLY A 84 9.35 15.33 1.80
N ASP A 85 9.31 16.63 2.07
CA ASP A 85 9.56 17.19 3.41
C ASP A 85 8.42 16.79 4.36
N VAL A 86 8.62 15.68 5.08
CA VAL A 86 7.72 15.17 6.12
C VAL A 86 8.51 14.89 7.39
N ALA A 87 7.92 15.17 8.54
CA ALA A 87 8.52 14.90 9.85
C ALA A 87 7.92 13.63 10.48
N VAL A 88 8.69 12.99 11.37
CA VAL A 88 8.19 11.89 12.21
C VAL A 88 6.95 12.34 13.00
N GLY A 89 5.93 11.49 13.03
CA GLY A 89 4.64 11.74 13.66
C GLY A 89 3.61 12.42 12.76
N GLU A 90 3.99 12.90 11.57
CA GLU A 90 3.04 13.49 10.63
C GLU A 90 2.22 12.42 9.90
N TYR A 91 0.93 12.70 9.73
CA TYR A 91 0.07 11.91 8.87
C TYR A 91 0.39 12.16 7.40
N VAL A 92 0.27 11.11 6.60
CA VAL A 92 0.58 11.18 5.18
C VAL A 92 -0.58 10.72 4.30
N VAL A 93 -0.61 11.30 3.10
CA VAL A 93 -1.47 10.91 1.98
C VAL A 93 -0.61 10.64 0.76
N ILE A 94 -1.23 10.11 -0.29
CA ILE A 94 -0.54 9.85 -1.56
C ILE A 94 -0.09 11.17 -2.15
N ASP A 95 1.19 11.24 -2.52
CA ASP A 95 1.69 12.28 -3.42
C ASP A 95 1.56 11.80 -4.86
N SER A 96 2.16 10.64 -5.15
CA SER A 96 2.09 10.04 -6.48
C SER A 96 2.38 8.54 -6.47
N ASN A 97 1.78 7.84 -7.43
CA ASN A 97 2.16 6.50 -7.84
C ASN A 97 2.74 6.53 -9.26
N PRO A 98 3.63 5.59 -9.63
CA PRO A 98 3.91 5.31 -11.03
C PRO A 98 2.64 4.86 -11.76
N ALA A 99 2.50 5.22 -13.03
CA ALA A 99 1.37 4.82 -13.87
C ALA A 99 1.13 3.30 -13.82
N SER A 100 -0.14 2.89 -13.92
CA SER A 100 -0.53 1.47 -13.91
C SER A 100 0.28 0.65 -14.93
N GLY A 101 0.69 -0.56 -14.56
CA GLY A 101 1.54 -1.44 -15.36
C GLY A 101 3.02 -1.05 -15.42
N THR A 102 3.41 0.05 -14.79
CA THR A 102 4.81 0.52 -14.75
C THR A 102 5.38 0.39 -13.35
N ALA A 103 6.46 -0.38 -13.19
CA ALA A 103 7.14 -0.50 -11.91
C ALA A 103 7.79 0.83 -11.49
N GLY A 104 7.82 1.10 -10.18
CA GLY A 104 8.47 2.28 -9.64
C GLY A 104 8.15 2.48 -8.17
N LYS A 105 8.78 3.48 -7.56
CA LYS A 105 8.54 3.84 -6.17
C LYS A 105 7.33 4.75 -6.04
N THR A 106 6.51 4.49 -5.04
CA THR A 106 5.43 5.37 -4.64
C THR A 106 5.94 6.48 -3.73
N LYS A 107 5.25 7.61 -3.74
CA LYS A 107 5.58 8.79 -2.96
C LYS A 107 4.42 9.21 -2.08
N VAL A 108 4.77 9.66 -0.88
CA VAL A 108 3.81 10.24 0.07
C VAL A 108 4.19 11.69 0.40
N LYS A 109 3.17 12.47 0.76
CA LYS A 109 3.31 13.84 1.24
C LYS A 109 2.52 14.03 2.53
N LYS A 110 2.84 15.09 3.27
CA LYS A 110 2.11 15.49 4.46
C LYS A 110 0.63 15.68 4.15
N ALA A 111 -0.23 15.10 4.98
CA ALA A 111 -1.66 15.32 4.94
C ALA A 111 -2.00 16.75 5.41
N THR A 112 -2.94 17.42 4.73
CA THR A 112 -3.42 18.75 5.12
C THR A 112 -4.42 18.70 6.29
N GLY A 113 -5.03 17.54 6.52
CA GLY A 113 -5.94 17.25 7.63
C GLY A 113 -5.65 15.88 8.25
N THR A 114 -6.51 15.44 9.17
CA THR A 114 -6.41 14.08 9.74
C THR A 114 -7.08 13.08 8.80
N PRO A 115 -6.33 12.19 8.13
CA PRO A 115 -6.91 11.18 7.26
C PRO A 115 -7.62 10.08 8.07
N LYS A 116 -8.52 9.33 7.45
CA LYS A 116 -9.21 8.20 8.09
C LYS A 116 -8.28 7.01 8.34
N TYR A 117 -7.36 6.73 7.43
CA TYR A 117 -6.52 5.53 7.48
C TYR A 117 -5.17 5.71 8.20
N LEU A 118 -4.95 6.86 8.86
CA LEU A 118 -3.93 7.13 9.88
C LEU A 118 -2.51 6.57 9.63
N TRP A 119 -2.04 6.52 8.38
CA TRP A 119 -0.65 6.25 8.07
C TRP A 119 0.23 7.41 8.53
N GLN A 120 1.27 7.13 9.29
CA GLN A 120 2.18 8.12 9.87
C GLN A 120 3.63 7.80 9.56
N VAL A 121 4.44 8.85 9.46
CA VAL A 121 5.89 8.72 9.39
C VAL A 121 6.40 8.31 10.77
N VAL A 122 7.03 7.13 10.86
CA VAL A 122 7.58 6.61 12.12
C VAL A 122 9.11 6.71 12.18
N ASP A 123 9.75 6.80 11.02
CA ASP A 123 11.19 6.96 10.86
C ASP A 123 11.44 7.65 9.51
N THR A 124 12.24 8.71 9.50
CA THR A 124 12.65 9.39 8.25
C THR A 124 14.01 8.93 7.77
N GLY A 125 14.67 8.03 8.49
CA GLY A 125 15.82 7.28 8.02
C GLY A 125 16.78 8.14 7.21
N VAL A 126 17.30 9.24 7.77
CA VAL A 126 18.66 9.63 7.38
C VAL A 126 19.46 8.39 7.71
N ILE A 127 19.68 7.52 6.71
CA ILE A 127 20.37 6.26 6.87
C ILE A 127 21.76 6.67 7.31
N ARG A 128 21.98 6.73 8.62
CA ARG A 128 23.31 6.86 9.18
C ARG A 128 23.94 5.53 8.81
N LYS A 129 24.69 5.53 7.70
CA LYS A 129 25.66 4.47 7.42
C LYS A 129 26.44 4.27 8.70
N VAL A 130 26.20 3.14 9.35
CA VAL A 130 27.08 2.62 10.40
C VAL A 130 28.26 1.98 9.69
#